data_AF-A0AAV3W772-F1
#
_entry.id   AF-A0AAV3W772-F1
#
_cell.length_a   1.000
_cell.length_b   1.000
_cell.length_c   1.000
_cell.angle_alpha   90.00
_cell.angle_beta   90.00
_cell.angle_gamma   90.00
#
_symmetry.space_group_name_H-M   'P 1'
#
loop_
_entity.id
_entity.type
_entity.pdbx_description
1 polymer ?
#
loop_
_entity_poly.entity_id
_entity_poly.type
_entity_poly.pdbx_seq_one_letter_code
_entity_poly.pdbx_strand_id
1 'polypeptide(L)'
;MDEGSTLKMTEPKIYNRKQASEFLALHLKEKTASQWENFLVRNIRQSKHVYKLAFKEIGRQIFYSETSLRAFIKSTTTPYNQMNKGVQNGH
;
A
#
# COMPACT_ATOMS: atom_id res chain seq x y z
N MET A 1 -11.84 -36.91 -12.30
CA MET A 1 -10.57 -36.26 -11.94
C MET A 1 -10.94 -34.81 -11.81
N ASP A 2 -11.40 -34.43 -10.64
CA ASP A 2 -12.10 -33.18 -10.43
C ASP A 2 -11.15 -32.23 -9.71
N GLU A 3 -10.74 -31.24 -10.50
CA GLU A 3 -9.77 -30.21 -10.19
C GLU A 3 -10.36 -29.26 -9.13
N GLY A 4 -10.31 -29.70 -7.87
CA GLY A 4 -10.65 -28.88 -6.71
C GLY A 4 -9.62 -27.79 -6.51
N SER A 5 -9.73 -26.73 -7.31
CA SER A 5 -9.02 -25.45 -7.12
C SER A 5 -9.43 -24.87 -5.77
N THR A 6 -8.81 -25.37 -4.72
CA THR A 6 -8.79 -24.74 -3.41
C THR A 6 -8.00 -23.46 -3.60
N LEU A 7 -8.71 -22.37 -3.94
CA LEU A 7 -8.24 -21.03 -3.69
C LEU A 7 -7.94 -20.97 -2.20
N LYS A 8 -6.70 -21.29 -1.83
CA LYS A 8 -6.12 -20.91 -0.54
C LYS A 8 -6.16 -19.39 -0.56
N MET A 9 -7.28 -18.82 -0.13
CA MET A 9 -7.34 -17.47 0.40
C MET A 9 -6.43 -17.51 1.63
N THR A 10 -5.13 -17.43 1.39
CA THR A 10 -4.16 -17.11 2.42
C THR A 10 -4.70 -15.83 3.03
N GLU A 11 -5.04 -15.90 4.31
CA GLU A 11 -5.51 -14.73 5.04
C GLU A 11 -4.56 -13.58 4.71
N PRO A 12 -5.10 -12.40 4.31
CA PRO A 12 -4.27 -11.32 3.86
C PRO A 12 -3.31 -10.96 4.99
N LYS A 13 -2.02 -11.20 4.77
CA LYS A 13 -0.99 -10.97 5.78
C LYS A 13 -1.08 -9.51 6.21
N ILE A 14 -1.36 -9.30 7.49
CA ILE A 14 -1.46 -7.99 8.10
C ILE A 14 -0.14 -7.64 8.78
N TYR A 15 0.27 -6.40 8.60
CA TYR A 15 1.52 -5.85 9.10
C TYR A 15 1.18 -4.72 10.06
N ASN A 16 1.76 -4.75 11.25
CA ASN A 16 1.73 -3.57 12.11
C ASN A 16 2.59 -2.45 11.51
N ARG A 17 2.53 -1.25 12.08
CA ARG A 17 3.25 -0.08 11.55
C ARG A 17 4.75 -0.30 11.37
N LYS A 18 5.42 -0.97 12.32
CA LYS A 18 6.86 -1.24 12.25
C LYS A 18 7.17 -2.22 11.12
N GLN A 19 6.42 -3.31 11.03
CA GLN A 19 6.63 -4.29 9.97
C GLN A 19 6.29 -3.71 8.58
N ALA A 20 5.29 -2.83 8.50
CA ALA A 20 4.94 -2.12 7.28
C ALA A 20 6.05 -1.16 6.85
N SER A 21 6.68 -0.44 7.78
CA SER A 21 7.78 0.47 7.45
C SER A 21 9.04 -0.27 7.00
N GLU A 22 9.35 -1.42 7.63
CA GLU A 22 10.40 -2.33 7.19
C GLU A 22 10.11 -2.87 5.79
N PHE A 23 8.87 -3.30 5.53
CA PHE A 23 8.43 -3.78 4.22
C PHE A 23 8.60 -2.71 3.13
N LEU A 24 8.22 -1.47 3.41
CA LEU A 24 8.39 -0.35 2.48
C LEU A 24 9.87 -0.05 2.25
N ALA A 25 10.71 -0.04 3.29
CA ALA A 25 12.15 0.21 3.15
C ALA A 25 12.87 -0.86 2.30
N LEU A 26 12.40 -2.11 2.34
CA LEU A 26 12.94 -3.20 1.51
C LEU A 26 12.65 -3.00 0.01
N HIS A 27 11.51 -2.42 -0.34
CA HIS A 27 11.09 -2.24 -1.73
C HIS A 27 11.39 -0.83 -2.28
N LEU A 28 11.32 0.20 -1.42
CA LEU A 28 11.52 1.61 -1.74
C LEU A 28 12.75 2.12 -1.00
N LYS A 29 13.91 1.97 -1.65
CA LYS A 29 15.23 2.34 -1.09
C LYS A 29 15.46 3.85 -0.95
N GLU A 30 14.47 4.67 -1.30
CA GLU A 30 14.50 6.13 -1.16
C GLU A 30 14.46 6.61 0.30
N LYS A 31 13.95 5.77 1.23
CA LYS A 31 13.77 6.10 2.64
C LYS A 31 14.07 4.91 3.53
N THR A 32 14.56 5.17 4.72
CA THR A 32 14.81 4.14 5.74
C THR A 32 13.51 3.71 6.42
N ALA A 33 13.52 2.58 7.13
CA ALA A 33 12.35 2.10 7.88
C ALA A 33 11.83 3.14 8.89
N SER A 34 12.69 3.87 9.60
CA SER A 34 12.26 4.95 10.51
C SER A 34 11.61 6.13 9.77
N GLN A 35 12.09 6.47 8.58
CA GLN A 35 11.46 7.53 7.77
C GLN A 35 10.10 7.10 7.24
N TRP A 36 9.97 5.84 6.80
CA TRP A 36 8.68 5.26 6.41
C TRP A 36 7.71 5.17 7.60
N GLU A 37 8.19 4.83 8.79
CA GLU A 37 7.35 4.80 9.99
C GLU A 37 6.78 6.19 10.31
N ASN A 38 7.62 7.23 10.26
CA ASN A 38 7.16 8.62 10.42
C ASN A 38 6.15 9.03 9.35
N PHE A 39 6.37 8.61 8.10
CA PHE A 39 5.40 8.81 7.03
C PHE A 39 4.06 8.13 7.34
N LEU A 40 4.05 6.88 7.81
CA LEU A 40 2.83 6.16 8.18
C LEU A 40 2.08 6.85 9.34
N VAL A 41 2.78 7.36 10.34
CA VAL A 41 2.18 8.16 11.43
C VAL A 41 1.50 9.41 10.87
N ARG A 42 2.15 10.12 9.95
CA ARG A 42 1.58 11.31 9.30
C ARG A 42 0.40 10.94 8.39
N ASN A 43 0.49 9.82 7.67
CA ASN A 43 -0.55 9.31 6.76
C ASN A 43 -1.87 9.06 7.50
N ILE A 44 -1.81 8.51 8.72
CA ILE A 44 -2.98 8.33 9.58
C ILE A 44 -3.61 9.69 9.96
N ARG A 45 -2.77 10.66 10.38
CA ARG A 45 -3.22 11.98 10.89
C ARG A 45 -3.73 12.92 9.80
N GLN A 46 -3.19 12.86 8.59
CA GLN A 46 -3.50 13.80 7.49
C GLN A 46 -4.56 13.25 6.51
N SER A 47 -5.66 12.68 7.05
CA SER A 47 -6.73 11.97 6.33
C SER A 47 -7.49 12.75 5.22
N LYS A 48 -6.98 13.87 4.69
CA LYS A 48 -7.64 14.71 3.68
C LYS A 48 -7.08 14.62 2.25
N HIS A 49 -5.98 13.93 1.98
CA HIS A 49 -5.37 13.93 0.65
C HIS A 49 -5.35 12.57 -0.07
N VAL A 50 -5.51 12.65 -1.38
CA VAL A 50 -5.72 11.66 -2.47
C VAL A 50 -4.75 10.46 -2.49
N TYR A 51 -3.77 10.39 -1.59
CA TYR A 51 -2.72 9.35 -1.54
C TYR A 51 -2.72 8.58 -0.20
N LYS A 52 -3.90 8.14 0.24
CA LYS A 52 -4.07 7.44 1.52
C LYS A 52 -3.63 5.97 1.39
N LEU A 53 -2.69 5.55 2.23
CA LEU A 53 -2.41 4.13 2.38
C LEU A 53 -3.55 3.52 3.20
N ALA A 54 -4.26 2.55 2.61
CA ALA A 54 -5.38 1.91 3.30
C ALA A 54 -4.88 1.15 4.53
N PHE A 55 -5.48 1.44 5.68
CA PHE A 55 -5.16 0.82 6.96
C PHE A 55 -6.44 0.32 7.64
N LYS A 56 -6.28 -0.69 8.48
CA LYS A 56 -7.32 -1.21 9.35
C LYS A 56 -6.93 -0.92 10.80
N GLU A 57 -7.84 -0.31 11.53
CA GLU A 57 -7.71 -0.19 12.99
C GLU A 57 -8.32 -1.44 13.64
N ILE A 58 -7.56 -2.09 14.51
CA ILE A 58 -8.02 -3.22 15.32
C ILE A 58 -7.68 -2.89 16.78
N GLY A 59 -8.72 -2.67 17.58
CA GLY A 59 -8.60 -2.16 18.95
C GLY A 59 -8.11 -0.70 18.98
N ARG A 60 -6.79 -0.51 19.08
CA ARG A 60 -6.11 0.80 19.04
C ARG A 60 -4.82 0.77 18.21
N GLN A 61 -4.61 -0.33 17.49
CA GLN A 61 -3.44 -0.54 16.67
C GLN A 61 -3.81 -0.44 15.20
N ILE A 62 -2.90 0.13 14.43
CA ILE A 62 -3.05 0.31 13.00
C ILE A 62 -2.30 -0.80 12.28
N PHE A 63 -3.01 -1.50 11.42
CA PHE A 63 -2.52 -2.59 10.60
C PHE A 63 -2.69 -2.27 9.11
N TYR A 64 -1.78 -2.79 8.32
CA TYR A 64 -1.75 -2.65 6.87
C TYR A 64 -1.78 -4.03 6.24
N SER A 65 -2.62 -4.26 5.25
CA SER A 65 -2.56 -5.50 4.49
C SER A 65 -1.38 -5.47 3.52
N GLU A 66 -0.80 -6.63 3.25
CA GLU A 66 0.24 -6.77 2.21
C GLU A 66 -0.20 -6.16 0.88
N THR A 67 -1.46 -6.39 0.50
CA THR A 67 -2.05 -5.89 -0.73
C THR A 67 -2.01 -4.37 -0.80
N SER A 68 -2.37 -3.67 0.28
CA SER A 68 -2.32 -2.21 0.35
C SER A 68 -0.89 -1.68 0.25
N LEU A 69 0.06 -2.33 0.93
CA LEU A 69 1.48 -1.95 0.86
C LEU A 69 2.05 -2.14 -0.54
N ARG A 70 1.74 -3.26 -1.20
CA ARG A 70 2.15 -3.53 -2.59
C ARG A 70 1.52 -2.57 -3.58
N ALA A 71 0.22 -2.26 -3.42
CA ALA A 71 -0.46 -1.29 -4.27
C ALA A 71 0.18 0.10 -4.15
N PHE A 72 0.53 0.50 -2.92
CA PHE A 72 1.26 1.74 -2.68
C PHE A 72 2.63 1.73 -3.36
N ILE A 73 3.44 0.69 -3.15
CA ILE A 73 4.75 0.56 -3.81
C ILE A 73 4.60 0.68 -5.33
N LYS A 74 3.64 -0.03 -5.92
CA LYS A 74 3.36 0.09 -7.37
C LYS A 74 3.01 1.52 -7.75
N SER A 75 2.14 2.20 -6.99
CA SER A 75 1.75 3.58 -7.28
C SER A 75 2.90 4.58 -7.16
N THR A 76 3.87 4.33 -6.27
CA THR A 76 5.05 5.19 -6.08
C THR A 76 6.15 4.90 -7.10
N THR A 77 6.27 3.66 -7.59
CA THR A 77 7.26 3.28 -8.60
C THR A 77 6.74 3.38 -10.03
N THR A 78 5.42 3.49 -10.24
CA THR A 78 4.86 3.72 -11.57
C THR A 78 5.14 5.17 -11.93
N PRO A 79 5.95 5.44 -12.97
CA PRO A 79 6.14 6.82 -13.42
C PRO A 79 4.76 7.38 -13.79
N TYR A 80 4.48 8.62 -13.36
CA TYR A 80 3.24 9.39 -13.51
C TYR A 80 2.72 9.53 -14.97
N ASN A 81 3.36 8.87 -15.94
CA ASN A 81 3.19 9.04 -17.38
C ASN A 81 2.13 8.12 -18.02
N GLN A 82 1.31 7.37 -17.26
CA GLN A 82 0.30 6.48 -17.83
C GLN A 82 -1.17 6.77 -17.44
N MET A 83 -1.47 7.77 -16.61
CA MET A 83 -2.86 8.12 -16.26
C MET A 83 -3.49 9.23 -17.13
N ASN A 84 -2.76 9.78 -18.12
CA ASN A 84 -3.28 10.79 -19.06
C ASN A 84 -3.02 10.44 -20.53
N LYS A 85 -3.32 9.20 -20.94
CA LYS A 85 -3.49 8.87 -22.37
C LYS A 85 -4.88 8.26 -22.56
N GLY A 86 -5.91 9.10 -22.46
CA GLY A 86 -7.27 8.58 -22.57
C GLY A 86 -8.41 9.57 -22.52
N VAL A 87 -8.22 10.87 -22.79
CA VAL A 87 -9.33 11.76 -23.21
C VAL A 87 -8.76 12.87 -24.11
N GLN A 88 -8.55 12.56 -25.38
CA GLN A 88 -8.56 13.56 -26.45
C GLN A 88 -9.64 13.14 -27.45
N ASN A 89 -10.90 13.37 -27.06
CA ASN A 89 -12.01 13.56 -27.99
C ASN A 89 -12.45 15.00 -27.78
N GLY A 90 -12.65 15.86 -28.77
CA GLY A 90 -12.59 15.80 -30.22
C GLY A 90 -12.86 17.24 -30.66
N HIS A 91 -12.20 17.66 -31.73
CA HIS A 91 -12.45 18.95 -32.38
C HIS A 91 -13.58 18.79 -33.40
#